data_AF-A0A2S9GL34-F1
#
_entry.id   AF-A0A2S9GL34-F1
#
_cell.length_a   1.000
_cell.length_b   1.000
_cell.length_c   1.000
_cell.angle_alpha   90.00
_cell.angle_beta   90.00
_cell.angle_gamma   90.00
#
_symmetry.space_group_name_H-M   'P 1'
#
loop_
_entity.id
_entity.type
_entity.pdbx_description
1 polymer ?
#
loop_
_entity_poly.entity_id
_entity_poly.type
_entity_poly.pdbx_seq_one_letter_code
_entity_poly.pdbx_strand_id
1 'polypeptide(L)'
;LDAMLVITSGLELDETLRTIVRTAIELVDADYGALGVRGHDHELVEFIYQGIDESLRAQIGHLPEGRGVLGVLIDDPKPIRL
;
A
#
# COMPACT_ATOMS: atom_id res chain seq x y z
N LEU A 1 -3.65 30.34 1.86
CA LEU A 1 -3.46 29.60 3.13
C LEU A 1 -3.92 28.16 2.98
N ASP A 2 -4.98 27.88 2.21
CA ASP A 2 -5.51 26.53 2.00
C ASP A 2 -4.53 25.54 1.36
N ALA A 3 -3.71 26.00 0.41
CA ALA A 3 -2.72 25.15 -0.24
C ALA A 3 -1.66 24.58 0.73
N MET A 4 -1.27 25.33 1.76
CA MET A 4 -0.33 24.83 2.78
C MET A 4 -0.97 23.77 3.67
N LEU A 5 -2.24 23.96 4.05
CA LEU A 5 -3.01 23.00 4.87
C LEU A 5 -3.23 21.66 4.15
N VAL A 6 -3.47 21.68 2.84
CA VAL A 6 -3.62 20.46 2.04
C VAL A 6 -2.30 19.69 1.90
N ILE A 7 -1.18 20.39 1.78
CA ILE A 7 0.14 19.75 1.71
C ILE A 7 0.50 19.13 3.07
N THR A 8 0.23 19.84 4.18
CA THR A 8 0.53 19.30 5.52
C THR A 8 -0.32 18.07 5.83
N SER A 9 -1.61 18.08 5.54
CA SER A 9 -2.47 16.91 5.79
C SER A 9 -2.12 15.71 4.90
N GLY A 10 -1.66 15.94 3.67
CA GLY A 10 -1.16 14.88 2.79
C GLY A 10 0.12 14.23 3.32
N LEU A 11 1.07 15.03 3.84
CA LEU A 11 2.29 14.52 4.46
C LEU A 11 1.99 13.70 5.73
N GLU A 12 1.06 14.17 6.56
CA GLU A 12 0.61 13.44 7.75
C GLU A 12 -0.04 12.10 7.38
N LEU A 13 -0.77 12.04 6.26
CA LEU A 13 -1.38 10.80 5.78
C LEU A 13 -0.34 9.78 5.31
N ASP A 14 0.62 10.18 4.47
CA ASP A 14 1.70 9.27 4.01
C ASP A 14 2.49 8.68 5.20
N GLU A 15 2.84 9.51 6.20
CA GLU A 15 3.53 9.05 7.39
C GLU A 15 2.68 8.08 8.23
N THR A 16 1.38 8.35 8.35
CA THR A 16 0.43 7.48 9.04
C THR A 16 0.32 6.13 8.36
N LEU A 17 0.14 6.09 7.04
CA LEU A 17 0.00 4.85 6.27
C LEU A 17 1.28 4.01 6.32
N ARG A 18 2.47 4.63 6.20
CA ARG A 18 3.76 3.95 6.38
C ARG A 18 3.90 3.34 7.77
N THR A 19 3.44 4.05 8.80
CA THR A 19 3.47 3.57 10.18
C THR A 19 2.55 2.35 10.36
N ILE A 20 1.34 2.38 9.78
CA ILE A 20 0.41 1.24 9.80
C ILE A 20 1.07 0.00 9.18
N VAL A 21 1.66 0.13 7.99
CA VAL A 21 2.32 -0.99 7.30
C VAL A 21 3.46 -1.56 8.15
N ARG A 22 4.35 -0.70 8.65
CA ARG A 22 5.48 -1.11 9.49
C ARG A 22 5.00 -1.85 10.74
N THR A 23 4.05 -1.27 11.49
CA THR A 23 3.54 -1.88 12.72
C THR A 23 2.81 -3.20 12.44
N ALA A 24 2.08 -3.31 11.33
CA ALA A 24 1.43 -4.56 10.96
C ALA A 24 2.45 -5.67 10.66
N ILE A 25 3.53 -5.35 9.93
CA ILE A 25 4.63 -6.28 9.65
C ILE A 25 5.29 -6.76 10.94
N GLU A 26 5.64 -5.83 11.83
CA GLU A 26 6.24 -6.14 13.14
C GLU A 26 5.31 -7.00 14.01
N LEU A 27 4.00 -6.73 14.00
CA LEU A 27 3.02 -7.45 14.80
C LEU A 27 2.86 -8.92 14.39
N VAL A 28 3.05 -9.23 13.10
CA VAL A 28 2.86 -10.57 12.55
C VAL A 28 4.16 -11.29 12.21
N ASP A 29 5.30 -10.68 12.52
CA ASP A 29 6.66 -11.19 12.23
C ASP A 29 6.83 -11.54 10.74
N ALA A 30 6.42 -10.62 9.86
CA ALA A 30 6.56 -10.77 8.41
C ALA A 30 7.86 -10.14 7.89
N ASP A 31 8.41 -10.70 6.80
CA ASP A 31 9.59 -10.13 6.13
C ASP A 31 9.25 -8.85 5.34
N TYR A 32 8.04 -8.77 4.78
CA TYR A 32 7.55 -7.62 4.01
C TYR A 32 6.02 -7.54 4.03
N GLY A 33 5.50 -6.36 3.70
CA GLY A 33 4.06 -6.10 3.65
C GLY A 33 3.73 -4.85 2.85
N ALA A 34 2.46 -4.71 2.47
CA ALA A 34 1.99 -3.59 1.68
C ALA A 34 0.54 -3.19 2.01
N LEU A 35 0.23 -1.91 1.76
CA LEU A 35 -1.09 -1.30 1.89
C LEU A 35 -1.42 -0.55 0.60
N GLY A 36 -2.51 -0.91 -0.04
CA GLY A 36 -3.06 -0.21 -1.20
C GLY A 36 -4.22 0.68 -0.80
N VAL A 37 -4.22 1.94 -1.23
CA VAL A 37 -5.36 2.85 -1.12
C VAL A 37 -6.16 2.76 -2.41
N ARG A 38 -7.43 2.36 -2.30
CA ARG A 38 -8.34 2.19 -3.44
C ARG A 38 -8.72 3.55 -4.02
N GLY A 39 -8.57 3.69 -5.33
CA GLY A 39 -9.07 4.81 -6.12
C GLY A 39 -10.52 4.61 -6.57
N HIS A 40 -10.88 5.27 -7.67
CA HIS A 40 -12.12 4.94 -8.37
C HIS A 40 -11.97 3.60 -9.12
N ASP A 41 -13.07 2.89 -9.29
CA ASP A 41 -13.11 1.58 -9.97
C ASP A 41 -12.13 0.53 -9.40
N HIS A 42 -11.20 0.07 -10.23
CA HIS A 42 -10.17 -0.94 -9.94
C HIS A 42 -8.78 -0.33 -9.80
N GLU A 43 -8.65 0.98 -9.66
CA GLU A 43 -7.33 1.61 -9.54
C GLU A 43 -6.86 1.69 -8.08
N LEU A 44 -5.54 1.70 -7.89
CA LEU A 44 -4.91 2.04 -6.63
C LEU A 44 -4.30 3.44 -6.77
N VAL A 45 -4.72 4.38 -5.93
CA VAL A 45 -4.18 5.75 -5.93
C VAL A 45 -2.88 5.84 -5.14
N GLU A 46 -2.65 4.89 -4.24
CA GLU A 46 -1.43 4.80 -3.46
C GLU A 46 -1.10 3.35 -3.14
N PHE A 47 0.18 3.01 -3.13
CA PHE A 47 0.65 1.69 -2.77
C PHE A 47 1.93 1.80 -1.93
N ILE A 48 1.77 1.63 -0.62
CA ILE A 48 2.83 1.71 0.37
C ILE A 48 3.32 0.30 0.66
N TYR A 49 4.62 0.06 0.61
CA TYR A 49 5.20 -1.23 0.97
C TYR A 49 6.48 -1.06 1.80
N GLN A 50 6.81 -2.06 2.59
CA GLN A 50 7.97 -2.11 3.47
C GLN A 50 8.58 -3.52 3.45
N GLY A 51 9.86 -3.63 3.78
CA GLY A 51 10.59 -4.92 3.81
C GLY A 51 11.06 -5.43 2.44
N ILE A 52 10.79 -4.69 1.36
CA ILE A 52 11.29 -4.99 0.01
C ILE A 52 12.41 -4.01 -0.33
N ASP A 53 13.63 -4.53 -0.52
CA ASP A 53 14.76 -3.75 -1.00
C ASP A 53 14.71 -3.47 -2.51
N GLU A 54 15.60 -2.63 -3.01
CA GLU A 54 15.62 -2.23 -4.42
C GLU A 54 15.89 -3.41 -5.37
N SER A 55 16.71 -4.37 -4.95
CA SER A 55 17.06 -5.54 -5.76
C SER A 55 15.88 -6.50 -5.92
N LEU A 56 15.12 -6.70 -4.85
CA LEU A 56 13.88 -7.48 -4.84
C LEU A 56 12.77 -6.73 -5.57
N ARG A 57 12.70 -5.40 -5.40
CA ARG A 57 11.74 -4.56 -6.13
C ARG A 57 11.93 -4.67 -7.63
N ALA A 58 13.17 -4.64 -8.11
CA ALA A 58 13.49 -4.80 -9.53
C ALA A 58 13.07 -6.17 -10.09
N GLN A 59 13.10 -7.22 -9.27
CA GLN A 59 12.64 -8.56 -9.66
C GLN A 59 11.11 -8.67 -9.69
N ILE A 60 10.42 -8.01 -8.75
CA ILE A 60 8.94 -7.99 -8.70
C ILE A 60 8.36 -7.23 -9.90
N GLY A 61 9.01 -6.13 -10.32
CA GLY A 61 8.61 -5.35 -11.48
C GLY A 61 7.64 -4.21 -11.15
N HIS A 62 6.61 -4.03 -11.98
CA HIS A 62 5.72 -2.87 -11.90
C HIS A 62 4.89 -2.85 -10.60
N LEU A 63 4.39 -1.66 -10.22
CA LEU A 63 3.41 -1.56 -9.13
C LEU A 63 2.09 -2.22 -9.54
N PRO A 64 1.32 -2.76 -8.58
CA PRO A 64 0.03 -3.32 -8.90
C PRO A 64 -0.93 -2.24 -9.41
N GLU A 65 -1.61 -2.54 -10.51
CA GLU A 65 -2.61 -1.67 -11.14
C GLU A 65 -4.04 -2.12 -10.80
N GLY A 66 -4.22 -2.70 -9.61
CA GLY A 66 -5.49 -3.30 -9.16
C GLY A 66 -5.96 -4.51 -9.99
N ARG A 67 -5.03 -5.18 -10.68
CA ARG A 67 -5.23 -6.48 -11.35
C ARG A 67 -4.66 -7.62 -10.50
N GLY A 68 -5.02 -8.86 -10.83
CA GLY A 68 -4.53 -10.05 -10.14
C GLY A 68 -5.11 -10.20 -8.73
N VAL A 69 -4.31 -10.64 -7.76
CA VAL A 69 -4.77 -10.94 -6.39
C VAL A 69 -5.41 -9.73 -5.71
N LEU A 70 -4.85 -8.53 -5.88
CA LEU A 70 -5.44 -7.30 -5.33
C LEU A 70 -6.75 -6.93 -6.03
N GLY A 71 -6.90 -7.22 -7.32
CA GLY A 71 -8.17 -7.08 -8.04
C GLY A 71 -9.26 -7.97 -7.47
N VAL A 72 -8.92 -9.22 -7.12
CA VAL A 72 -9.87 -10.12 -6.46
C VAL A 72 -10.33 -9.58 -5.10
N LEU A 73 -9.41 -8.99 -4.30
CA LEU A 73 -9.77 -8.37 -3.02
C LEU A 73 -10.66 -7.12 -3.18
N ILE A 74 -10.53 -6.41 -4.31
CA ILE A 74 -11.38 -5.26 -4.65
C ILE A 74 -12.82 -5.70 -4.92
N ASP A 75 -13.00 -6.85 -5.59
CA ASP A 75 -14.30 -7.42 -5.96
C ASP A 75 -14.95 -8.24 -4.85
N ASP A 76 -14.17 -9.06 -4.14
CA ASP A 76 -14.60 -9.87 -2.98
C ASP A 76 -13.66 -9.60 -1.79
N PRO A 77 -14.04 -8.71 -0.84
CA PRO A 77 -13.18 -8.25 0.24
C PRO A 77 -13.08 -9.28 1.37
N LYS A 78 -12.54 -10.45 1.06
CA LYS A 78 -12.23 -11.52 2.00
C LYS A 78 -10.73 -11.83 2.02
N PRO A 79 -10.17 -12.25 3.16
CA PRO A 79 -8.76 -12.64 3.21
C PRO A 79 -8.46 -13.76 2.20
N ILE A 80 -7.43 -13.55 1.38
CA ILE A 80 -6.91 -14.55 0.45
C ILE A 80 -5.59 -15.08 1.01
N ARG A 81 -5.43 -16.41 1.03
CA ARG A 81 -4.18 -17.09 1.37
C ARG A 81 -3.80 -17.99 0.21
N LEU A 82 -2.57 -17.83 -0.27
CA LEU A 82 -2.01 -18.57 -1.42
C LEU A 82 -0.91 -19.53 -0.94
#